data_AF-A0A969RKN0-F1
#
_entry.id   AF-A0A969RKN0-F1
#
_cell.length_a   1.000
_cell.length_b   1.000
_cell.length_c   1.000
_cell.angle_alpha   90.00
_cell.angle_beta   90.00
_cell.angle_gamma   90.00
#
_symmetry.space_group_name_H-M   'P 1'
#
loop_
_entity.id
_entity.type
_entity.pdbx_description
1 polymer ?
#
loop_
_entity_poly.entity_id
_entity_poly.type
_entity_poly.pdbx_seq_one_letter_code
_entity_poly.pdbx_strand_id
1 'polypeptide(L)'
;MKPQNFEETIIWYAIIGTYGVYFTGTLYILYPLLAWFLVAYLILKFWLQTNETPEEEKIVIPWGVWVWIFSMSVMLIALIMGHLNFELGTYQLIKSMLDQFPRTWGLFAAFALVGCLNIRPQLVYRAVAILCLQSIIYIVVGNLTYRLGIDGVLYTTPFGRFAGGNSAASVLLYAYDDFDREFRLQLFTPFAPALGVVGNVYFWLTCYEQNPKWRWIGIIGSILMIWYSFSRTGRICIIVVPVLIWFLTNVRRPWVQLTAAVSSFVTSILSYQILYWLKDYSINQRKARAASTKIRGRIQRESLRRWWDEAPIWGHGMGDRTAGRFFSEKMIGSHGMWHGVL
;
A
#
# COMPACT_ATOMS: atom_id res chain seq x y z
N MET A 1 14.95 -13.23 18.10
CA MET A 1 14.91 -14.04 16.87
C MET A 1 16.06 -13.59 15.99
N LYS A 2 16.74 -14.51 15.29
CA LYS A 2 17.85 -14.19 14.40
C LYS A 2 17.57 -14.81 13.01
N PRO A 3 17.97 -14.14 11.92
CA PRO A 3 17.94 -14.73 10.59
C PRO A 3 18.86 -15.94 10.54
N GLN A 4 18.47 -16.96 9.80
CA GLN A 4 19.24 -18.20 9.61
C GLN A 4 19.91 -18.25 8.23
N ASN A 5 19.23 -17.72 7.22
CA ASN A 5 19.67 -17.79 5.83
C ASN A 5 19.93 -16.38 5.25
N PHE A 6 20.49 -16.35 4.04
CA PHE A 6 20.81 -15.11 3.34
C PHE A 6 19.56 -14.25 3.05
N GLU A 7 18.49 -14.87 2.58
CA GLU A 7 17.22 -14.22 2.23
C GLU A 7 16.58 -13.59 3.47
N GLU A 8 16.56 -14.35 4.56
CA GLU A 8 16.07 -13.87 5.86
C GLU A 8 16.88 -12.70 6.37
N THR A 9 18.21 -12.74 6.20
CA THR A 9 19.11 -11.67 6.64
C THR A 9 18.79 -10.37 5.91
N ILE A 10 18.67 -10.43 4.58
CA ILE A 10 18.31 -9.28 3.75
C ILE A 10 16.96 -8.70 4.19
N ILE A 11 15.94 -9.54 4.29
CA ILE A 11 14.57 -9.08 4.63
C ILE A 11 14.51 -8.53 6.04
N TRP A 12 15.16 -9.17 7.00
CA TRP A 12 15.22 -8.73 8.40
C TRP A 12 15.78 -7.31 8.52
N TYR A 13 16.96 -7.09 7.95
CA TYR A 13 17.63 -5.79 8.03
C TYR A 13 16.96 -4.75 7.14
N ALA A 14 16.36 -5.15 6.02
CA ALA A 14 15.55 -4.25 5.20
C ALA A 14 14.33 -3.73 5.97
N ILE A 15 13.59 -4.58 6.69
CA ILE A 15 12.41 -4.14 7.46
C ILE A 15 12.82 -3.29 8.66
N ILE A 16 13.80 -3.72 9.46
CA ILE A 16 14.22 -2.97 10.66
C ILE A 16 14.94 -1.67 10.30
N GLY A 17 15.62 -1.65 9.15
CA GLY A 17 16.31 -0.49 8.61
C GLY A 17 15.40 0.53 7.92
N THR A 18 14.08 0.32 7.87
CA THR A 18 13.15 1.18 7.11
C THR A 18 13.30 2.65 7.43
N TYR A 19 13.36 3.04 8.71
CA TYR A 19 13.56 4.44 9.07
C TYR A 19 14.94 4.96 8.71
N GLY A 20 15.99 4.14 8.83
CA GLY A 20 17.33 4.51 8.39
C GLY A 20 17.36 4.84 6.90
N VAL A 21 16.78 3.96 6.08
CA VAL A 21 16.65 4.16 4.62
C VAL A 21 15.76 5.37 4.32
N TYR A 22 14.63 5.53 5.02
CA TYR A 22 13.74 6.67 4.89
C TYR A 22 14.47 8.00 5.12
N PHE A 23 15.28 8.09 6.18
CA PHE A 23 16.06 9.30 6.49
C PHE A 23 17.21 9.57 5.53
N THR A 24 17.58 8.63 4.65
CA THR A 24 18.47 8.92 3.51
C THR A 24 17.72 9.37 2.26
N GLY A 25 16.39 9.25 2.25
CA GLY A 25 15.58 9.60 1.10
C GLY A 25 15.60 8.62 -0.06
N THR A 26 16.13 7.41 0.16
CA THR A 26 16.35 6.41 -0.90
C THR A 26 15.36 5.26 -0.86
N LEU A 27 14.32 5.34 -0.02
CA LEU A 27 13.33 4.28 0.21
C LEU A 27 12.74 3.73 -1.10
N TYR A 28 12.25 4.62 -1.97
CA TYR A 28 11.62 4.25 -3.25
C TYR A 28 12.60 3.78 -4.33
N ILE A 29 13.89 3.73 -4.03
CA ILE A 29 14.93 3.21 -4.92
C ILE A 29 15.45 1.89 -4.37
N LEU A 30 15.79 1.86 -3.07
CA LEU A 30 16.42 0.71 -2.43
C LEU A 30 15.49 -0.50 -2.36
N TYR A 31 14.23 -0.35 -1.93
CA TYR A 31 13.32 -1.49 -1.81
C TYR A 31 12.97 -2.14 -3.14
N PRO A 32 12.68 -1.38 -4.23
CA PRO A 32 12.53 -1.98 -5.54
C PRO A 32 13.77 -2.74 -6.01
N LEU A 33 14.97 -2.14 -5.86
CA LEU A 33 16.22 -2.81 -6.23
C LEU A 33 16.43 -4.11 -5.45
N LEU A 34 16.15 -4.10 -4.15
CA LEU A 34 16.22 -5.27 -3.28
C LEU A 34 15.21 -6.36 -3.70
N ALA A 35 13.99 -5.97 -4.08
CA ALA A 35 12.98 -6.92 -4.56
C ALA A 35 13.46 -7.63 -5.84
N TRP A 36 13.93 -6.88 -6.84
CA TRP A 36 14.43 -7.47 -8.09
C TRP A 36 15.72 -8.26 -7.91
N PHE A 37 16.60 -7.84 -7.00
CA PHE A 37 17.77 -8.62 -6.62
C PHE A 37 17.38 -9.99 -6.04
N LEU A 38 16.40 -10.02 -5.12
CA LEU A 38 15.90 -11.27 -4.56
C LEU A 38 15.14 -12.12 -5.60
N VAL A 39 14.45 -11.52 -6.56
CA VAL A 39 13.86 -12.25 -7.69
C VAL A 39 14.95 -12.88 -8.57
N ALA A 40 16.01 -12.14 -8.91
CA ALA A 40 17.13 -12.69 -9.66
C ALA A 40 17.81 -13.85 -8.92
N TYR A 41 17.98 -13.70 -7.60
CA TYR A 41 18.48 -14.77 -6.73
C TYR A 41 17.56 -15.99 -6.69
N LEU A 42 16.24 -15.79 -6.63
CA LEU A 42 15.24 -16.87 -6.73
C LEU A 42 15.37 -17.61 -8.06
N ILE A 43 15.45 -16.89 -9.18
CA ILE A 43 15.58 -17.49 -10.52
C ILE A 43 16.85 -18.33 -10.60
N LEU A 44 17.97 -17.81 -10.07
CA LEU A 44 19.23 -18.56 -10.00
C LEU A 44 19.09 -19.83 -9.17
N LYS A 45 18.49 -19.75 -7.98
CA LYS A 45 18.24 -20.93 -7.13
C LYS A 45 17.34 -21.95 -7.83
N PHE A 46 16.27 -21.48 -8.47
CA PHE A 46 15.35 -22.32 -9.20
C PHE A 46 16.03 -23.03 -10.38
N TRP A 47 16.93 -22.34 -11.09
CA TRP A 47 17.69 -22.90 -12.21
C TRP A 47 18.76 -23.92 -11.76
N LEU A 48 19.38 -23.70 -10.61
CA LEU A 48 20.38 -24.60 -10.02
C LEU A 48 19.76 -25.79 -9.27
N GLN A 49 18.43 -25.83 -9.14
CA GLN A 49 17.74 -26.88 -8.39
C GLN A 49 17.84 -28.22 -9.12
N THR A 50 18.41 -29.23 -8.47
CA THR A 50 18.51 -30.61 -8.98
C THR A 50 17.58 -31.56 -8.22
N ASN A 51 17.45 -32.81 -8.67
CA ASN A 51 16.65 -33.82 -7.95
C ASN A 51 17.21 -34.14 -6.55
N GLU A 52 18.46 -33.77 -6.27
CA GLU A 52 19.14 -34.00 -4.99
C GLU A 52 18.96 -32.85 -4.00
N THR A 53 18.32 -31.73 -4.39
CA THR A 53 18.12 -30.61 -3.46
C THR A 53 17.16 -31.01 -2.33
N PRO A 54 17.49 -30.70 -1.06
CA PRO A 54 16.61 -30.97 0.07
C PRO A 54 15.21 -30.37 -0.14
N GLU A 55 14.17 -31.08 0.32
CA GLU A 55 12.78 -30.61 0.19
C GLU A 55 12.57 -29.23 0.85
N GLU A 56 13.28 -28.94 1.94
CA GLU A 56 13.22 -27.66 2.66
C GLU A 56 13.79 -26.47 1.84
N GLU A 57 14.67 -26.73 0.90
CA GLU A 57 15.27 -25.71 0.02
C GLU A 57 14.61 -25.66 -1.35
N LYS A 58 13.71 -26.60 -1.63
CA LYS A 58 13.05 -26.74 -2.92
C LYS A 58 12.07 -25.58 -3.13
N ILE A 59 12.31 -24.80 -4.17
CA ILE A 59 11.45 -23.68 -4.55
C ILE A 59 10.32 -24.21 -5.44
N VAL A 60 9.09 -23.99 -5.00
CA VAL A 60 7.88 -24.26 -5.78
C VAL A 60 7.10 -22.97 -5.89
N ILE A 61 6.83 -22.54 -7.12
CA ILE A 61 6.05 -21.33 -7.39
C ILE A 61 4.56 -21.70 -7.44
N PRO A 62 3.73 -21.28 -6.46
CA PRO A 62 2.32 -21.63 -6.43
C PRO A 62 1.54 -20.96 -7.58
N TRP A 63 0.40 -21.54 -7.95
CA TRP A 63 -0.42 -21.03 -9.05
C TRP A 63 -0.95 -19.61 -8.84
N GLY A 64 -1.17 -19.21 -7.58
CA GLY A 64 -1.52 -17.83 -7.26
C GLY A 64 -0.42 -16.82 -7.61
N VAL A 65 0.86 -17.19 -7.53
CA VAL A 65 1.99 -16.32 -7.92
C VAL A 65 2.08 -16.22 -9.44
N TRP A 66 1.79 -17.29 -10.17
CA TRP A 66 1.70 -17.25 -11.63
C TRP A 66 0.63 -16.30 -12.15
N VAL A 67 -0.53 -16.21 -11.47
CA VAL A 67 -1.56 -15.22 -11.80
C VAL A 67 -1.02 -13.79 -11.66
N TRP A 68 -0.23 -13.50 -10.62
CA TRP A 68 0.41 -12.19 -10.46
C TRP A 68 1.43 -11.90 -11.56
N ILE A 69 2.27 -12.88 -11.91
CA ILE A 69 3.24 -12.76 -13.01
C ILE A 69 2.50 -12.43 -14.31
N PHE A 70 1.51 -13.25 -14.67
CA PHE A 70 0.72 -13.05 -15.89
C PHE A 70 0.01 -11.68 -15.89
N SER A 71 -0.62 -11.30 -14.78
CA SER A 71 -1.33 -10.02 -14.68
C SER A 71 -0.39 -8.82 -14.87
N MET A 72 0.81 -8.88 -14.27
CA MET A 72 1.79 -7.81 -14.43
C MET A 72 2.43 -7.82 -15.84
N SER A 73 2.59 -8.99 -16.47
CA SER A 73 3.01 -9.06 -17.88
C SER A 73 1.98 -8.43 -18.83
N VAL A 74 0.68 -8.67 -18.60
CA VAL A 74 -0.39 -8.00 -19.36
C VAL A 74 -0.34 -6.48 -19.15
N MET A 75 -0.12 -6.04 -17.91
CA MET A 75 0.05 -4.61 -17.59
C MET A 75 1.25 -3.99 -18.32
N LEU A 76 2.37 -4.73 -18.44
CA LEU A 76 3.53 -4.28 -19.22
C LEU A 76 3.22 -4.16 -20.71
N ILE A 77 2.48 -5.12 -21.28
CA ILE A 77 2.04 -5.06 -22.68
C ILE A 77 1.13 -3.84 -22.89
N ALA A 78 0.17 -3.61 -21.98
CA ALA A 78 -0.72 -2.45 -22.05
C ALA A 78 0.08 -1.14 -21.99
N LEU A 79 1.10 -1.05 -21.13
CA LEU A 79 1.98 0.11 -21.05
C LEU A 79 2.73 0.36 -22.38
N ILE A 80 3.25 -0.69 -23.01
CA ILE A 80 3.94 -0.60 -24.31
C ILE A 80 2.97 -0.15 -25.40
N MET A 81 1.80 -0.81 -25.50
CA MET A 81 0.79 -0.48 -26.50
C MET A 81 0.26 0.95 -26.33
N GLY A 82 0.06 1.40 -25.10
CA GLY A 82 -0.29 2.79 -24.82
C GLY A 82 0.77 3.78 -25.30
N HIS A 83 2.05 3.49 -25.10
CA HIS A 83 3.14 4.34 -25.60
C HIS A 83 3.22 4.37 -27.13
N LEU A 84 2.96 3.24 -27.79
CA LEU A 84 2.96 3.16 -29.25
C LEU A 84 1.74 3.89 -29.85
N ASN A 85 0.55 3.67 -29.30
CA ASN A 85 -0.69 4.29 -29.79
C ASN A 85 -0.70 5.81 -29.66
N PHE A 86 -0.09 6.34 -28.60
CA PHE A 86 -0.03 7.79 -28.34
C PHE A 86 1.31 8.41 -28.75
N GLU A 87 2.17 7.67 -29.45
CA GLU A 87 3.45 8.13 -30.00
C GLU A 87 4.30 8.92 -28.97
N LEU A 88 4.35 8.43 -27.72
CA LEU A 88 5.00 9.13 -26.60
C LEU A 88 6.54 9.21 -26.72
N GLY A 89 7.09 8.61 -27.77
CA GLY A 89 8.51 8.61 -28.10
C GLY A 89 9.29 7.47 -27.45
N THR A 90 10.33 7.00 -28.14
CA THR A 90 11.15 5.85 -27.73
C THR A 90 11.82 6.04 -26.38
N TYR A 91 12.31 7.26 -26.10
CA TYR A 91 12.91 7.58 -24.81
C TYR A 91 11.93 7.37 -23.64
N GLN A 92 10.68 7.80 -23.82
CA GLN A 92 9.65 7.69 -22.79
C GLN A 92 9.20 6.24 -22.60
N LEU A 93 9.04 5.50 -23.70
CA LEU A 93 8.78 4.05 -23.67
C LEU A 93 9.85 3.31 -22.85
N ILE A 94 11.13 3.52 -23.17
CA ILE A 94 12.24 2.87 -22.47
C ILE A 94 12.22 3.23 -20.98
N LYS A 95 12.01 4.51 -20.65
CA LYS A 95 11.91 4.97 -19.26
C LYS A 95 10.73 4.30 -18.54
N SER A 96 9.55 4.27 -19.14
CA SER A 96 8.38 3.68 -18.49
C SER A 96 8.53 2.16 -18.29
N MET A 97 9.13 1.46 -19.25
CA MET A 97 9.38 0.01 -19.17
C MET A 97 10.48 -0.38 -18.17
N LEU A 98 11.64 0.30 -18.21
CA LEU A 98 12.82 -0.12 -17.44
C LEU A 98 12.94 0.56 -16.08
N ASP A 99 12.34 1.74 -15.91
CA ASP A 99 12.53 2.57 -14.72
C ASP A 99 11.24 2.66 -13.89
N GLN A 100 10.10 3.00 -14.52
CA GLN A 100 8.85 3.21 -13.79
C GLN A 100 8.13 1.90 -13.46
N PHE A 101 7.94 1.01 -14.44
CA PHE A 101 7.22 -0.25 -14.27
C PHE A 101 7.82 -1.14 -13.17
N PRO A 102 9.13 -1.46 -13.16
CA PRO A 102 9.70 -2.34 -12.14
C PRO A 102 9.69 -1.73 -10.74
N ARG A 103 9.62 -0.40 -10.59
CA ARG A 103 9.52 0.27 -9.28
C ARG A 103 8.09 0.46 -8.79
N THR A 104 7.09 0.16 -9.61
CA THR A 104 5.67 0.36 -9.28
C THR A 104 4.90 -0.94 -9.44
N TRP A 105 4.29 -1.16 -10.60
CA TRP A 105 3.42 -2.30 -10.86
C TRP A 105 4.17 -3.63 -10.84
N GLY A 106 5.37 -3.68 -11.41
CA GLY A 106 6.18 -4.90 -11.43
C GLY A 106 6.48 -5.45 -10.03
N LEU A 107 6.47 -4.60 -9.00
CA LEU A 107 6.70 -5.02 -7.62
C LEU A 107 5.62 -5.95 -7.06
N PHE A 108 4.39 -5.89 -7.57
CA PHE A 108 3.33 -6.80 -7.12
C PHE A 108 3.69 -8.26 -7.44
N ALA A 109 4.19 -8.53 -8.65
CA ALA A 109 4.68 -9.85 -9.02
C ALA A 109 6.03 -10.15 -8.36
N ALA A 110 6.94 -9.18 -8.28
CA ALA A 110 8.26 -9.37 -7.68
C ALA A 110 8.17 -9.78 -6.21
N PHE A 111 7.39 -9.08 -5.37
CA PHE A 111 7.22 -9.44 -3.96
C PHE A 111 6.48 -10.77 -3.76
N ALA A 112 5.53 -11.11 -4.64
CA ALA A 112 4.89 -12.42 -4.62
C ALA A 112 5.88 -13.56 -4.91
N LEU A 113 6.80 -13.34 -5.86
CA LEU A 113 7.91 -14.26 -6.15
C LEU A 113 8.90 -14.34 -4.98
N VAL A 114 9.33 -13.21 -4.42
CA VAL A 114 10.23 -13.18 -3.24
C VAL A 114 9.65 -13.98 -2.07
N GLY A 115 8.31 -13.98 -1.90
CA GLY A 115 7.63 -14.80 -0.90
C GLY A 115 7.76 -16.33 -1.10
N CYS A 116 8.21 -16.80 -2.26
CA CYS A 116 8.49 -18.22 -2.52
C CYS A 116 9.89 -18.65 -2.06
N LEU A 117 10.74 -17.71 -1.61
CA LEU A 117 12.01 -18.04 -0.96
C LEU A 117 11.76 -18.63 0.43
N ASN A 118 12.72 -19.39 0.95
CA ASN A 118 12.63 -19.99 2.27
C ASN A 118 12.81 -18.94 3.39
N ILE A 119 11.73 -18.21 3.67
CA ILE A 119 11.67 -17.13 4.65
C ILE A 119 10.63 -17.49 5.71
N ARG A 120 11.05 -17.58 6.96
CA ARG A 120 10.12 -17.89 8.06
C ARG A 120 9.16 -16.71 8.30
N PRO A 121 7.83 -16.92 8.29
CA PRO A 121 6.87 -15.85 8.55
C PRO A 121 7.06 -15.19 9.93
N GLN A 122 7.47 -15.97 10.94
CA GLN A 122 7.71 -15.48 12.30
C GLN A 122 8.81 -14.40 12.34
N LEU A 123 9.79 -14.48 11.44
CA LEU A 123 10.84 -13.49 11.33
C LEU A 123 10.28 -12.15 10.81
N VAL A 124 9.39 -12.20 9.82
CA VAL A 124 8.71 -11.02 9.29
C VAL A 124 7.82 -10.39 10.36
N TYR A 125 7.04 -11.17 11.11
CA TYR A 125 6.19 -10.66 12.19
C TYR A 125 7.01 -9.90 13.24
N ARG A 126 8.16 -10.46 13.64
CA ARG A 126 9.05 -9.81 14.61
C ARG A 126 9.67 -8.53 14.06
N ALA A 127 10.13 -8.55 12.80
CA ALA A 127 10.71 -7.38 12.17
C ALA A 127 9.69 -6.24 12.07
N VAL A 128 8.44 -6.56 11.70
CA VAL A 128 7.32 -5.60 11.66
C VAL A 128 7.00 -5.07 13.05
N ALA A 129 7.00 -5.90 14.10
CA ALA A 129 6.80 -5.44 15.47
C ALA A 129 7.90 -4.47 15.94
N ILE A 130 9.16 -4.70 15.55
CA ILE A 130 10.27 -3.78 15.81
C ILE A 130 10.08 -2.47 15.03
N LEU A 131 9.69 -2.54 13.77
CA LEU A 131 9.38 -1.36 12.98
C LEU A 131 8.22 -0.56 13.59
N CYS A 132 7.19 -1.22 14.11
CA CYS A 132 6.10 -0.58 14.84
C CYS A 132 6.60 0.17 16.08
N LEU A 133 7.58 -0.36 16.82
CA LEU A 133 8.21 0.36 17.93
C LEU A 133 8.88 1.65 17.45
N GLN A 134 9.68 1.57 16.38
CA GLN A 134 10.33 2.74 15.78
C GLN A 134 9.28 3.76 15.33
N SER A 135 8.15 3.30 14.77
CA SER A 135 7.05 4.16 14.39
C SER A 135 6.35 4.82 15.56
N ILE A 136 6.18 4.15 16.70
CA ILE A 136 5.65 4.78 17.92
C ILE A 136 6.55 5.96 18.33
N ILE A 137 7.87 5.74 18.35
CA ILE A 137 8.84 6.80 18.66
C ILE A 137 8.70 7.95 17.68
N TYR A 138 8.64 7.66 16.39
CA TYR A 138 8.46 8.66 15.34
C TYR A 138 7.15 9.43 15.50
N ILE A 139 6.05 8.74 15.82
CA ILE A 139 4.74 9.36 16.05
C ILE A 139 4.83 10.36 17.22
N VAL A 140 5.51 9.98 18.31
CA VAL A 140 5.72 10.89 19.45
C VAL A 140 6.53 12.11 19.01
N VAL A 141 7.64 11.92 18.30
CA VAL A 141 8.48 13.02 17.78
C VAL A 141 7.70 13.92 16.82
N GLY A 142 6.95 13.34 15.88
CA GLY A 142 6.10 14.08 14.93
C GLY A 142 5.03 14.92 15.62
N ASN A 143 4.40 14.39 16.68
CA ASN A 143 3.43 15.14 17.47
C ASN A 143 4.08 16.28 18.27
N LEU A 144 5.26 16.05 18.85
CA LEU A 144 5.99 17.07 19.59
C LEU A 144 6.44 18.22 18.67
N THR A 145 7.03 17.88 17.53
CA THR A 145 7.51 18.86 16.54
C THR A 145 6.36 19.71 15.97
N TYR A 146 5.20 19.09 15.71
CA TYR A 146 3.98 19.82 15.34
C TYR A 146 3.54 20.83 16.41
N ARG A 147 3.50 20.42 17.69
CA ARG A 147 3.11 21.30 18.80
C ARG A 147 4.10 22.45 19.03
N LEU A 148 5.37 22.25 18.69
CA LEU A 148 6.42 23.26 18.79
C LEU A 148 6.45 24.20 17.57
N GLY A 149 5.63 23.97 16.54
CA GLY A 149 5.59 24.80 15.33
C GLY A 149 6.83 24.65 14.44
N ILE A 150 7.60 23.56 14.61
CA ILE A 150 8.78 23.26 13.78
C ILE A 150 8.29 22.79 12.41
N ASP A 151 8.93 23.23 11.33
CA ASP A 151 8.58 22.78 9.98
C ASP A 151 8.65 21.24 9.87
N GLY A 152 7.64 20.65 9.24
CA GLY A 152 7.52 19.20 9.07
C GLY A 152 8.44 18.68 7.97
N VAL A 153 8.91 19.54 7.05
CA VAL A 153 9.85 19.15 5.99
C VAL A 153 11.27 19.19 6.51
N LEU A 154 11.95 18.04 6.58
CA LEU A 154 13.36 18.01 6.97
C LEU A 154 14.25 18.45 5.80
N TYR A 155 14.12 17.77 4.67
CA TYR A 155 14.83 18.11 3.44
C TYR A 155 14.20 17.40 2.23
N THR A 156 14.50 17.91 1.04
CA THR A 156 14.15 17.28 -0.23
C THR A 156 15.38 16.62 -0.82
N THR A 157 15.24 15.36 -1.18
CA THR A 157 16.31 14.47 -1.61
C THR A 157 16.66 14.78 -3.06
N PRO A 158 17.95 14.77 -3.42
CA PRO A 158 18.37 14.99 -4.81
C PRO A 158 17.89 13.86 -5.73
N PHE A 159 17.53 12.71 -5.16
CA PHE A 159 17.04 11.53 -5.85
C PHE A 159 15.54 11.59 -6.20
N GLY A 160 14.85 12.68 -5.88
CA GLY A 160 13.42 12.85 -6.15
C GLY A 160 13.00 12.60 -7.60
N ARG A 161 13.89 12.88 -8.57
CA ARG A 161 13.66 12.61 -10.00
C ARG A 161 13.50 11.12 -10.31
N PHE A 162 14.12 10.26 -9.52
CA PHE A 162 14.07 8.80 -9.64
C PHE A 162 13.01 8.18 -8.74
N ALA A 163 12.54 8.89 -7.70
CA ALA A 163 11.57 8.38 -6.73
C ALA A 163 10.09 8.46 -7.19
N GLY A 164 9.81 8.89 -8.42
CA GLY A 164 8.44 8.87 -8.98
C GLY A 164 7.57 10.10 -8.70
N GLY A 165 8.16 11.22 -8.25
CA GLY A 165 7.46 12.50 -8.08
C GLY A 165 7.93 13.30 -6.85
N ASN A 166 7.46 14.55 -6.74
CA ASN A 166 7.91 15.49 -5.69
C ASN A 166 7.60 15.02 -4.26
N SER A 167 6.52 14.27 -4.04
CA SER A 167 6.13 13.78 -2.70
C SER A 167 7.01 12.63 -2.20
N ALA A 168 7.54 11.80 -3.09
CA ALA A 168 8.50 10.75 -2.76
C ALA A 168 9.93 11.30 -2.55
N ALA A 169 10.13 12.57 -2.89
CA ALA A 169 11.41 13.27 -2.78
C ALA A 169 11.64 13.91 -1.42
N SER A 170 10.63 14.10 -0.56
CA SER A 170 10.82 14.84 0.69
C SER A 170 10.76 13.93 1.91
N VAL A 171 11.74 14.07 2.80
CA VAL A 171 11.72 13.41 4.12
C VAL A 171 10.96 14.32 5.08
N LEU A 172 9.85 13.82 5.61
CA LEU A 172 8.86 14.57 6.38
C LEU A 172 8.70 13.99 7.78
N LEU A 173 8.80 14.83 8.81
CA LEU A 173 8.43 14.53 10.20
C LEU A 173 6.92 14.42 10.37
N TYR A 174 6.18 15.30 9.71
CA TYR A 174 4.75 15.25 9.60
C TYR A 174 4.32 16.03 8.35
N ALA A 175 3.11 15.76 7.87
CA ALA A 175 2.52 16.43 6.73
C ALA A 175 1.26 17.19 7.16
N TYR A 176 1.03 18.34 6.54
CA TYR A 176 -0.25 19.04 6.64
C TYR A 176 -1.21 18.47 5.61
N ASP A 177 -2.50 18.36 5.95
CA ASP A 177 -3.52 18.16 4.92
C ASP A 177 -3.71 19.45 4.11
N ASP A 178 -3.55 19.38 2.79
CA ASP A 178 -3.65 20.53 1.88
C ASP A 178 -5.01 21.24 1.93
N PHE A 179 -6.06 20.56 2.44
CA PHE A 179 -7.42 21.08 2.51
C PHE A 179 -7.80 21.65 3.88
N ASP A 180 -7.47 20.91 4.94
CA ASP A 180 -7.99 21.19 6.29
C ASP A 180 -6.87 21.67 7.25
N ARG A 181 -5.60 21.73 6.80
CA ARG A 181 -4.38 21.96 7.61
C ARG A 181 -4.28 21.08 8.86
N GLU A 182 -5.00 19.96 8.87
CA GLU A 182 -4.95 19.00 9.95
C GLU A 182 -3.59 18.29 9.96
N PHE A 183 -3.08 18.06 11.17
CA PHE A 183 -1.88 17.28 11.39
C PHE A 183 -2.08 15.85 10.87
N ARG A 184 -1.19 15.39 9.99
CA ARG A 184 -1.18 14.01 9.50
C ARG A 184 0.21 13.42 9.53
N LEU A 185 0.27 12.16 9.92
CA LEU A 185 1.49 11.38 9.79
C LEU A 185 1.39 10.47 8.56
N GLN A 186 2.44 10.50 7.76
CA GLN A 186 2.70 9.53 6.70
C GLN A 186 3.87 8.60 7.05
N LEU A 187 4.72 9.00 8.01
CA LEU A 187 5.93 8.26 8.40
C LEU A 187 6.77 7.92 7.15
N PHE A 188 7.12 6.65 6.95
CA PHE A 188 7.89 6.17 5.80
C PHE A 188 7.05 5.93 4.53
N THR A 189 5.74 6.13 4.58
CA THR A 189 4.83 5.89 3.44
C THR A 189 4.66 7.14 2.57
N PRO A 190 4.22 7.02 1.31
CA PRO A 190 4.20 8.16 0.38
C PRO A 190 3.13 9.20 0.69
N PHE A 191 2.09 8.81 1.45
CA PHE A 191 1.00 9.69 1.85
C PHE A 191 0.24 9.07 3.03
N ALA A 192 -0.44 9.90 3.83
CA ALA A 192 -1.11 9.45 5.05
C ALA A 192 -2.10 8.27 4.84
N PRO A 193 -2.98 8.24 3.82
CA PRO A 193 -3.81 7.06 3.56
C PRO A 193 -3.03 5.74 3.36
N ALA A 194 -1.83 5.77 2.77
CA ALA A 194 -0.99 4.58 2.62
C ALA A 194 -0.52 4.06 3.98
N LEU A 195 -0.18 4.95 4.91
CA LEU A 195 0.12 4.58 6.30
C LEU A 195 -1.05 3.83 6.94
N GLY A 196 -2.29 4.26 6.67
CA GLY A 196 -3.48 3.58 7.16
C GLY A 196 -3.62 2.14 6.62
N VAL A 197 -3.26 1.90 5.35
CA VAL A 197 -3.25 0.55 4.76
C VAL A 197 -2.14 -0.30 5.36
N VAL A 198 -0.92 0.23 5.46
CA VAL A 198 0.22 -0.46 6.07
C VAL A 198 -0.08 -0.83 7.51
N GLY A 199 -0.66 0.08 8.30
CA GLY A 199 -1.08 -0.19 9.67
C GLY A 199 -2.11 -1.32 9.77
N ASN A 200 -3.06 -1.43 8.80
CA ASN A 200 -4.00 -2.56 8.77
C ASN A 200 -3.30 -3.89 8.49
N VAL A 201 -2.32 -3.92 7.57
CA VAL A 201 -1.52 -5.13 7.29
C VAL A 201 -0.67 -5.50 8.50
N TYR A 202 0.03 -4.54 9.10
CA TYR A 202 0.90 -4.76 10.25
C TYR A 202 0.13 -5.23 11.49
N PHE A 203 -1.09 -4.74 11.70
CA PHE A 203 -1.95 -5.21 12.79
C PHE A 203 -2.13 -6.73 12.72
N TRP A 204 -2.50 -7.26 11.55
CA TRP A 204 -2.70 -8.70 11.38
C TRP A 204 -1.40 -9.50 11.48
N LEU A 205 -0.31 -9.03 10.88
CA LEU A 205 1.00 -9.71 10.98
C LEU A 205 1.46 -9.80 12.44
N THR A 206 1.29 -8.72 13.20
CA THR A 206 1.73 -8.67 14.60
C THR A 206 0.85 -9.50 15.52
N CYS A 207 -0.43 -9.76 15.19
CA CYS A 207 -1.26 -10.70 15.94
C CYS A 207 -0.68 -12.13 15.98
N TYR A 208 0.07 -12.54 14.94
CA TYR A 208 0.74 -13.84 14.87
C TYR A 208 2.14 -13.86 15.51
N GLU A 209 2.57 -12.76 16.12
CA GLU A 209 3.83 -12.70 16.86
C GLU A 209 3.76 -13.57 18.12
N GLN A 210 4.72 -14.49 18.25
CA GLN A 210 4.79 -15.46 19.35
C GLN A 210 5.15 -14.81 20.69
N ASN A 211 6.02 -13.79 20.68
CA ASN A 211 6.41 -13.12 21.93
C ASN A 211 5.38 -12.06 22.34
N PRO A 212 4.77 -12.18 23.53
CA PRO A 212 3.66 -11.30 23.92
C PRO A 212 4.06 -9.83 24.03
N LYS A 213 5.31 -9.53 24.43
CA LYS A 213 5.79 -8.14 24.52
C LYS A 213 5.84 -7.50 23.14
N TRP A 214 6.46 -8.18 22.18
CA TRP A 214 6.55 -7.68 20.80
C TRP A 214 5.21 -7.65 20.09
N ARG A 215 4.35 -8.64 20.34
CA ARG A 215 2.97 -8.66 19.84
C ARG A 215 2.20 -7.40 20.23
N TRP A 216 2.20 -7.05 21.51
CA TRP A 216 1.48 -5.86 21.99
C TRP A 216 2.07 -4.57 21.45
N ILE A 217 3.40 -4.45 21.39
CA ILE A 217 4.07 -3.28 20.77
C ILE A 217 3.64 -3.15 19.30
N GLY A 218 3.64 -4.26 18.55
CA GLY A 218 3.21 -4.30 17.15
C GLY A 218 1.75 -3.88 16.97
N ILE A 219 0.85 -4.43 17.78
CA ILE A 219 -0.58 -4.10 17.77
C ILE A 219 -0.80 -2.61 18.07
N ILE A 220 -0.20 -2.10 19.15
CA ILE A 220 -0.33 -0.69 19.56
C ILE A 220 0.23 0.23 18.48
N GLY A 221 1.42 -0.08 17.95
CA GLY A 221 2.04 0.72 16.88
C GLY A 221 1.19 0.74 15.62
N SER A 222 0.62 -0.39 15.22
CA SER A 222 -0.27 -0.50 14.05
C SER A 222 -1.55 0.31 14.23
N ILE A 223 -2.18 0.27 15.41
CA ILE A 223 -3.36 1.09 15.74
C ILE A 223 -3.01 2.58 15.69
N LEU A 224 -1.87 2.98 16.25
CA LEU A 224 -1.41 4.37 16.24
C LEU A 224 -1.12 4.86 14.82
N MET A 225 -0.49 4.03 13.96
CA MET A 225 -0.32 4.35 12.54
C MET A 225 -1.66 4.63 11.85
N ILE A 226 -2.67 3.77 12.08
CA ILE A 226 -4.01 3.95 11.51
C ILE A 226 -4.65 5.24 12.05
N TRP A 227 -4.53 5.48 13.35
CA TRP A 227 -5.12 6.67 13.98
C TRP A 227 -4.52 7.96 13.43
N TYR A 228 -3.19 8.07 13.42
CA TYR A 228 -2.48 9.27 12.98
C TYR A 228 -2.38 9.41 11.45
N SER A 229 -2.74 8.38 10.69
CA SER A 229 -3.00 8.51 9.25
C SER A 229 -4.27 9.33 8.95
N PHE A 230 -5.16 9.49 9.94
CA PHE A 230 -6.51 10.03 9.80
C PHE A 230 -7.38 9.32 8.75
N SER A 231 -6.95 8.14 8.27
CA SER A 231 -7.70 7.34 7.30
C SER A 231 -9.00 6.81 7.93
N ARG A 232 -10.15 7.31 7.46
CA ARG A 232 -11.47 6.85 7.90
C ARG A 232 -11.68 5.39 7.51
N THR A 233 -11.38 5.03 6.26
CA THR A 233 -11.42 3.65 5.78
C THR A 233 -10.51 2.75 6.61
N GLY A 234 -9.27 3.19 6.91
CA GLY A 234 -8.34 2.41 7.74
C GLY A 234 -8.88 2.11 9.14
N ARG A 235 -9.54 3.07 9.78
CA ARG A 235 -10.20 2.90 11.10
C ARG A 235 -11.41 1.97 11.06
N ILE A 236 -12.14 1.95 9.95
CA ILE A 236 -13.27 1.04 9.77
C ILE A 236 -12.75 -0.38 9.53
N CYS A 237 -11.72 -0.54 8.69
CA CYS A 237 -11.16 -1.84 8.32
C CYS A 237 -10.66 -2.64 9.53
N ILE A 238 -9.96 -2.00 10.48
CA ILE A 238 -9.44 -2.71 11.67
C ILE A 238 -10.56 -3.32 12.55
N ILE A 239 -11.79 -2.82 12.47
CA ILE A 239 -12.96 -3.36 13.19
C ILE A 239 -13.74 -4.34 12.31
N VAL A 240 -14.03 -3.93 11.07
CA VAL A 240 -14.90 -4.69 10.16
C VAL A 240 -14.22 -5.97 9.69
N VAL A 241 -12.92 -5.94 9.38
CA VAL A 241 -12.21 -7.10 8.84
C VAL A 241 -12.19 -8.27 9.84
N PRO A 242 -11.86 -8.10 11.14
CA PRO A 242 -11.95 -9.20 12.10
C PRO A 242 -13.37 -9.79 12.22
N VAL A 243 -14.39 -8.92 12.26
CA VAL A 243 -15.79 -9.35 12.35
C VAL A 243 -16.20 -10.15 11.10
N LEU A 244 -15.82 -9.68 9.92
CA LEU A 244 -16.11 -10.34 8.66
C LEU A 244 -15.39 -11.69 8.54
N ILE A 245 -14.10 -11.75 8.89
CA ILE A 245 -13.34 -13.01 8.89
C ILE A 245 -13.97 -14.02 9.85
N TRP A 246 -14.31 -13.58 11.07
CA TRP A 246 -15.00 -14.43 12.04
C TRP A 246 -16.33 -14.93 11.48
N PHE A 247 -17.14 -14.05 10.90
CA PHE A 247 -18.43 -14.42 10.31
C PHE A 247 -18.27 -15.44 9.18
N LEU A 248 -17.40 -15.18 8.21
CA LEU A 248 -17.18 -16.07 7.06
C LEU A 248 -16.63 -17.43 7.48
N THR A 249 -15.72 -17.47 8.45
CA THR A 249 -15.14 -18.72 8.97
C THR A 249 -16.18 -19.55 9.74
N ASN A 250 -17.13 -18.88 10.40
CA ASN A 250 -18.14 -19.53 11.26
C ASN A 250 -19.53 -19.63 10.61
N VAL A 251 -19.69 -19.26 9.34
CA VAL A 251 -20.99 -19.19 8.64
C VAL A 251 -21.74 -20.53 8.58
N ARG A 252 -21.03 -21.65 8.70
CA ARG A 252 -21.62 -23.00 8.72
C ARG A 252 -22.23 -23.38 10.07
N ARG A 253 -21.97 -22.62 11.13
CA ARG A 253 -22.51 -22.92 12.47
C ARG A 253 -24.00 -22.54 12.52
N PRO A 254 -24.91 -23.43 12.98
CA PRO A 254 -26.35 -23.17 12.98
C PRO A 254 -26.75 -21.87 13.71
N TRP A 255 -26.13 -21.57 14.85
CA TRP A 255 -26.38 -20.33 15.60
C TRP A 255 -25.94 -19.06 14.85
N VAL A 256 -24.89 -19.13 14.03
CA VAL A 256 -24.45 -17.99 13.20
C VAL A 256 -25.45 -17.75 12.08
N GLN A 257 -25.99 -18.81 11.48
CA GLN A 257 -27.02 -18.69 10.44
C GLN A 257 -28.33 -18.16 11.02
N LEU A 258 -28.74 -18.62 12.20
CA LEU A 258 -29.93 -18.13 12.88
C LEU A 258 -29.81 -16.65 13.24
N THR A 259 -28.68 -16.23 13.80
CA THR A 259 -28.42 -14.81 14.12
C THR A 259 -28.30 -13.96 12.85
N ALA A 260 -27.71 -14.49 11.77
CA ALA A 260 -27.67 -13.83 10.47
C ALA A 260 -29.08 -13.65 9.87
N ALA A 261 -29.94 -14.67 9.96
CA ALA A 261 -31.31 -14.60 9.47
C ALA A 261 -32.14 -13.58 10.27
N VAL A 262 -32.07 -13.62 11.59
CA VAL A 262 -32.76 -12.65 12.47
C VAL A 262 -32.25 -11.23 12.21
N SER A 263 -30.92 -11.04 12.14
CA SER A 263 -30.35 -9.71 11.87
C SER A 263 -30.71 -9.21 10.47
N SER A 264 -30.73 -10.06 9.46
CA SER A 264 -31.20 -9.72 8.10
C SER A 264 -32.67 -9.29 8.11
N PHE A 265 -33.53 -10.02 8.81
CA PHE A 265 -34.95 -9.69 8.97
C PHE A 265 -35.15 -8.33 9.67
N VAL A 266 -34.47 -8.09 10.80
CA VAL A 266 -34.53 -6.81 11.52
C VAL A 266 -34.00 -5.66 10.65
N THR A 267 -32.88 -5.89 9.94
CA THR A 267 -32.30 -4.91 9.02
C THR A 267 -33.25 -4.59 7.86
N SER A 268 -34.02 -5.58 7.40
CA SER A 268 -35.04 -5.39 6.35
C SER A 268 -36.19 -4.50 6.83
N ILE A 269 -36.70 -4.72 8.04
CA ILE A 269 -37.74 -3.86 8.65
C ILE A 269 -37.24 -2.42 8.79
N LEU A 270 -35.99 -2.25 9.24
CA LEU A 270 -35.37 -0.93 9.44
C LEU A 270 -34.71 -0.36 8.18
N SER A 271 -34.90 -0.99 7.01
CA SER A 271 -34.15 -0.68 5.80
C SER A 271 -34.28 0.79 5.38
N TYR A 272 -35.48 1.36 5.47
CA TYR A 272 -35.72 2.76 5.12
C TYR A 272 -34.94 3.73 6.03
N GLN A 273 -34.99 3.52 7.35
CA GLN A 273 -34.28 4.35 8.33
C GLN A 273 -32.77 4.22 8.17
N ILE A 274 -32.27 3.00 7.93
CA ILE A 274 -30.85 2.73 7.70
C ILE A 274 -30.39 3.43 6.41
N LEU A 275 -31.13 3.29 5.32
CA LEU A 275 -30.80 3.94 4.04
C LEU A 275 -30.85 5.46 4.16
N TYR A 276 -31.83 6.01 4.87
CA TYR A 276 -31.90 7.44 5.13
C TYR A 276 -30.69 7.93 5.94
N TRP A 277 -30.35 7.23 7.03
CA TRP A 277 -29.19 7.56 7.86
C TRP A 277 -27.87 7.44 7.09
N LEU A 278 -27.69 6.40 6.28
CA LEU A 278 -26.52 6.22 5.42
C LEU A 278 -26.42 7.34 4.38
N LYS A 279 -27.54 7.75 3.78
CA LYS A 279 -27.58 8.83 2.81
C LYS A 279 -27.23 10.16 3.47
N ASP A 280 -27.81 10.46 4.63
CA ASP A 280 -27.52 11.69 5.37
C ASP A 280 -26.07 11.72 5.87
N TYR A 281 -25.58 10.62 6.44
CA TYR A 281 -24.17 10.45 6.79
C TYR A 281 -23.26 10.68 5.58
N SER A 282 -23.55 10.05 4.43
CA SER A 282 -22.78 10.28 3.21
C SER A 282 -22.81 11.73 2.77
N ILE A 283 -23.95 12.41 2.84
CA ILE A 283 -24.07 13.83 2.48
C ILE A 283 -23.23 14.69 3.43
N ASN A 284 -23.32 14.45 4.73
CA ASN A 284 -22.57 15.19 5.76
C ASN A 284 -21.06 14.96 5.62
N GLN A 285 -20.63 13.74 5.33
CA GLN A 285 -19.23 13.42 5.04
C GLN A 285 -18.71 14.15 3.78
N ARG A 286 -19.53 14.23 2.72
CA ARG A 286 -19.18 14.96 1.49
C ARG A 286 -19.15 16.47 1.71
N LYS A 287 -20.06 17.02 2.51
CA LYS A 287 -20.09 18.45 2.88
C LYS A 287 -18.87 18.85 3.71
N ALA A 288 -18.48 18.02 4.68
CA ALA A 288 -17.28 18.25 5.50
C ALA A 288 -15.97 18.26 4.69
N ARG A 289 -15.96 17.74 3.45
CA ARG A 289 -14.83 17.80 2.50
C ARG A 289 -15.30 18.13 1.09
N ALA A 290 -16.09 19.18 0.95
CA ALA A 290 -16.69 19.55 -0.34
C ALA A 290 -15.63 19.75 -1.44
N ALA A 291 -14.47 20.35 -1.10
CA ALA A 291 -13.39 20.59 -2.04
C ALA A 291 -12.73 19.29 -2.55
N SER A 292 -12.29 18.39 -1.65
CA SER A 292 -11.63 17.13 -2.02
C SER A 292 -12.59 16.18 -2.75
N THR A 293 -13.86 16.12 -2.32
CA THR A 293 -14.89 15.27 -2.96
C THR A 293 -15.22 15.75 -4.37
N LYS A 294 -15.35 17.07 -4.58
CA LYS A 294 -15.64 17.65 -5.90
C LYS A 294 -14.48 17.41 -6.87
N ILE A 295 -13.24 17.56 -6.40
CA ILE A 295 -12.04 17.30 -7.19
C ILE A 295 -11.93 15.82 -7.56
N ARG A 296 -12.05 14.90 -6.58
CA ARG A 296 -12.03 13.45 -6.84
C ARG A 296 -13.12 13.02 -7.81
N GLY A 297 -14.34 13.51 -7.63
CA GLY A 297 -15.45 13.19 -8.52
C GLY A 297 -15.25 13.73 -9.94
N ARG A 298 -14.58 14.87 -10.10
CA ARG A 298 -14.19 15.38 -11.42
C ARG A 298 -13.13 14.49 -12.05
N ILE A 299 -12.08 14.12 -11.31
CA ILE A 299 -11.03 13.19 -11.78
C ILE A 299 -11.67 11.89 -12.25
N GLN A 300 -12.51 11.26 -11.43
CA GLN A 300 -13.14 9.98 -11.78
C GLN A 300 -13.97 10.06 -13.07
N ARG A 301 -14.74 11.14 -13.26
CA ARG A 301 -15.55 11.33 -14.46
C ARG A 301 -14.69 11.58 -15.69
N GLU A 302 -13.67 12.43 -15.58
CA GLU A 302 -12.78 12.71 -16.71
C GLU A 302 -11.94 11.48 -17.08
N SER A 303 -11.35 10.78 -16.11
CA SER A 303 -10.61 9.54 -16.36
C SER A 303 -11.48 8.48 -17.04
N LEU A 304 -12.72 8.28 -16.56
CA LEU A 304 -13.62 7.30 -17.16
C LEU A 304 -14.06 7.70 -18.57
N ARG A 305 -14.40 8.98 -18.77
CA ARG A 305 -14.78 9.51 -20.09
C ARG A 305 -13.64 9.35 -21.09
N ARG A 306 -12.44 9.78 -20.74
CA ARG A 306 -11.27 9.70 -21.63
C ARG A 306 -10.88 8.27 -21.91
N TRP A 307 -10.92 7.38 -20.92
CA TRP A 307 -10.70 5.97 -21.18
C TRP A 307 -11.69 5.42 -22.20
N TRP A 308 -12.98 5.71 -22.04
CA TRP A 308 -14.01 5.24 -22.95
C TRP A 308 -13.89 5.83 -24.37
N ASP A 309 -13.66 7.14 -24.45
CA ASP A 309 -13.65 7.88 -25.71
C ASP A 309 -12.32 7.76 -26.47
N GLU A 310 -11.18 7.65 -25.78
CA GLU A 310 -9.84 7.76 -26.36
C GLU A 310 -9.04 6.45 -26.32
N ALA A 311 -9.11 5.66 -25.24
CA ALA A 311 -8.19 4.53 -25.03
C ALA A 311 -8.79 3.32 -24.28
N PRO A 312 -9.90 2.71 -24.78
CA PRO A 312 -10.66 1.74 -24.01
C PRO A 312 -9.93 0.40 -23.77
N ILE A 313 -8.98 0.05 -24.63
CA ILE A 313 -8.29 -1.24 -24.60
C ILE A 313 -7.00 -1.16 -23.78
N TRP A 314 -6.09 -0.27 -24.16
CA TRP A 314 -4.72 -0.22 -23.63
C TRP A 314 -4.49 0.91 -22.61
N GLY A 315 -5.40 1.87 -22.52
CA GLY A 315 -5.18 3.11 -21.77
C GLY A 315 -4.15 4.04 -22.42
N HIS A 316 -3.93 5.19 -21.81
CA HIS A 316 -3.11 6.27 -22.37
C HIS A 316 -1.60 6.08 -22.20
N GLY A 317 -1.14 5.05 -21.49
CA GLY A 317 0.27 4.79 -21.19
C GLY A 317 0.93 5.81 -20.24
N MET A 318 0.32 6.96 -20.01
CA MET A 318 0.75 8.00 -19.09
C MET A 318 -0.42 8.80 -18.51
N GLY A 319 -0.25 9.27 -17.27
CA GLY A 319 -1.12 10.30 -16.71
C GLY A 319 -0.90 11.65 -17.39
N ASP A 320 -1.98 12.36 -17.67
CA ASP A 320 -1.94 13.69 -18.29
C ASP A 320 -1.08 14.67 -17.45
N ARG A 321 -0.07 15.29 -18.07
CA ARG A 321 0.89 16.20 -17.42
C ARG A 321 0.23 17.48 -16.87
N THR A 322 -0.84 17.92 -17.52
CA THR A 322 -1.58 19.16 -17.20
C THR A 322 -2.53 18.92 -16.02
N ALA A 323 -3.25 17.80 -16.04
CA ALA A 323 -4.00 17.30 -14.91
C ALA A 323 -3.06 16.99 -13.72
N GLY A 324 -1.95 16.29 -14.01
CA GLY A 324 -0.94 15.87 -13.05
C GLY A 324 -0.32 17.03 -12.29
N ARG A 325 -0.10 18.22 -12.86
CA ARG A 325 0.36 19.40 -12.10
C ARG A 325 -0.68 19.88 -11.08
N PHE A 326 -1.91 20.13 -11.53
CA PHE A 326 -3.01 20.59 -10.66
C PHE A 326 -3.36 19.58 -9.55
N PHE A 327 -3.15 18.29 -9.82
CA PHE A 327 -3.38 17.19 -8.88
C PHE A 327 -2.13 16.79 -8.08
N SER A 328 -0.91 17.07 -8.54
CA SER A 328 0.34 16.84 -7.78
C SER A 328 0.52 17.88 -6.67
N GLU A 329 -0.03 19.09 -6.87
CA GLU A 329 -0.04 20.15 -5.87
C GLU A 329 -1.04 19.90 -4.74
N LYS A 330 -2.00 18.99 -4.93
CA LYS A 330 -3.00 18.61 -3.92
C LYS A 330 -2.89 17.12 -3.67
N MET A 331 -2.24 16.72 -2.58
CA MET A 331 -1.93 15.34 -2.18
C MET A 331 -3.19 14.47 -1.96
N ILE A 332 -3.93 14.22 -3.04
CA ILE A 332 -5.11 13.38 -3.05
C ILE A 332 -4.68 12.01 -3.56
N GLY A 333 -4.66 11.02 -2.68
CA GLY A 333 -4.53 9.61 -3.09
C GLY A 333 -5.75 9.19 -3.93
N SER A 334 -5.63 9.28 -5.26
CA SER A 334 -6.55 8.69 -6.24
C SER A 334 -6.15 7.26 -6.64
N HIS A 335 -4.93 6.83 -6.27
CA HIS A 335 -4.34 5.54 -6.61
C HIS A 335 -5.02 4.29 -6.01
N GLY A 336 -6.06 4.48 -5.19
CA GLY A 336 -6.78 3.37 -4.54
C GLY A 336 -8.04 2.89 -5.27
N MET A 337 -8.35 3.42 -6.45
CA MET A 337 -9.53 3.05 -7.23
C MET A 337 -9.16 2.69 -8.67
N TRP A 338 -9.98 1.87 -9.34
CA TRP A 338 -9.87 1.52 -10.76
C TRP A 338 -9.57 2.73 -11.65
N HIS A 339 -10.19 3.88 -11.36
CA HIS A 339 -9.98 5.15 -12.07
C HIS A 339 -8.55 5.71 -12.01
N GLY A 340 -7.69 5.24 -11.10
CA GLY A 340 -6.28 5.63 -11.06
C GLY A 340 -5.39 4.79 -11.98
N VAL A 341 -5.94 3.71 -12.56
CA VAL A 341 -5.30 2.89 -13.60
C VAL A 341 -5.72 3.35 -15.00
N LEU A 342 -6.88 4.04 -15.09
CA LEU A 342 -7.37 4.73 -16.29
C LEU A 342 -6.68 6.08 -16.44
#